data_AF-A0A937J0Q0-F1
#
_entry.id   AF-A0A937J0Q0-F1
#
_cell.length_a   1.000
_cell.length_b   1.000
_cell.length_c   1.000
_cell.angle_alpha   90.00
_cell.angle_beta   90.00
_cell.angle_gamma   90.00
#
_symmetry.space_group_name_H-M   'P 1'
#
loop_
_entity.id
_entity.type
_entity.pdbx_description
1 polymer ?
#
loop_
_entity_poly.entity_id
_entity_poly.type
_entity_poly.pdbx_seq_one_letter_code
_entity_poly.pdbx_strand_id
1 'polypeptide(L)'
;MNLFTKKSFLLFLMLFMLIRFDISLQGTFHYLGSDTLKNTATTYPSIYGNDWLGVKNQFLIKASELQASGISAGIITGIAFDIASKTGNDLDGFEIQMKSTSDQSISTWDNNNLVTYFGPSLYTDQVGWSQHDFTTPFYWDGSSNIIIQTCFFNSVLSQNAVMNMTDYGYNTLIYRRRSSSSPCNSNWINGVETKRPNIRFKWLNPNSPPITNFSVDNPVSCNGTINFFDQSANSPSSWLWYFGDGTSSNLENPVHNYTSTGNFTIKLITSNSFGSDTLILNNLIQVNLTTTPPLPASCTPT
;
A
#
# COMPACT_ATOMS: atom_id res chain seq x y z
N MET A 1 -4.50 62.36 -15.33
CA MET A 1 -3.57 61.27 -15.69
C MET A 1 -3.77 60.16 -14.67
N ASN A 2 -4.40 59.06 -15.09
CA ASN A 2 -5.00 58.03 -14.23
C ASN A 2 -3.96 57.19 -13.48
N LEU A 3 -4.11 57.04 -12.16
CA LEU A 3 -3.52 55.93 -11.41
C LEU A 3 -4.58 54.84 -11.21
N PHE A 4 -4.51 53.79 -12.01
CA PHE A 4 -5.24 52.54 -11.79
C PHE A 4 -4.50 51.71 -10.74
N THR A 5 -5.10 51.52 -9.58
CA THR A 5 -4.68 50.53 -8.58
C THR A 5 -5.08 49.13 -9.05
N LYS A 6 -4.10 48.35 -9.51
CA LYS A 6 -4.26 46.92 -9.84
C LYS A 6 -4.44 46.13 -8.53
N LYS A 7 -5.68 45.75 -8.20
CA LYS A 7 -5.93 44.68 -7.21
C LYS A 7 -5.49 43.35 -7.82
N SER A 8 -4.38 42.81 -7.31
CA SER A 8 -3.93 41.46 -7.64
C SER A 8 -4.87 40.45 -6.98
N PHE A 9 -5.68 39.75 -7.78
CA PHE A 9 -6.45 38.60 -7.34
C PHE A 9 -5.50 37.39 -7.39
N LEU A 10 -4.95 36.99 -6.24
CA LEU A 10 -4.26 35.70 -6.14
C LEU A 10 -5.34 34.60 -6.19
N LEU A 11 -5.45 33.95 -7.34
CA LEU A 11 -6.23 32.72 -7.50
C LEU A 11 -5.43 31.58 -6.83
N PHE A 12 -5.76 31.27 -5.58
CA PHE A 12 -5.17 30.12 -4.88
C PHE A 12 -5.82 28.85 -5.45
N LEU A 13 -5.15 28.21 -6.41
CA LEU A 13 -5.52 26.90 -6.91
C LEU A 13 -5.27 25.90 -5.77
N MET A 14 -6.29 25.61 -4.96
CA MET A 14 -6.24 24.51 -4.01
C MET A 14 -6.13 23.21 -4.79
N LEU A 15 -4.91 22.71 -4.89
CA LEU A 15 -4.62 21.35 -5.32
C LEU A 15 -5.22 20.43 -4.25
N PHE A 16 -6.43 19.92 -4.48
CA PHE A 16 -6.98 18.79 -3.72
C PHE A 16 -6.08 17.59 -4.00
N MET A 17 -5.02 17.45 -3.20
CA MET A 17 -4.28 16.22 -3.10
C MET A 17 -5.23 15.25 -2.41
N LEU A 18 -5.99 14.50 -3.21
CA LEU A 18 -6.63 13.26 -2.75
C LEU A 18 -5.49 12.34 -2.35
N ILE A 19 -5.05 12.43 -1.09
CA ILE A 19 -4.18 11.44 -0.48
C ILE A 19 -5.04 10.18 -0.42
N ARG A 20 -4.91 9.31 -1.42
CA ARG A 20 -5.39 7.94 -1.29
C ARG A 20 -4.65 7.35 -0.11
N PHE A 21 -5.38 7.01 0.95
CA PHE A 21 -4.82 6.28 2.06
C PHE A 21 -4.49 4.88 1.58
N ASP A 22 -3.21 4.62 1.37
CA ASP A 22 -2.73 3.28 1.08
C ASP A 22 -2.79 2.46 2.37
N ILE A 23 -3.74 1.51 2.42
CA ILE A 23 -3.82 0.43 3.43
C ILE A 23 -2.47 -0.30 3.54
N SER A 24 -1.61 -0.17 2.52
CA SER A 24 -0.24 -0.64 2.56
C SER A 24 0.52 -0.12 3.79
N LEU A 25 0.36 1.12 4.27
CA LEU A 25 1.22 1.66 5.36
C LEU A 25 0.99 1.04 6.75
N GLN A 26 0.02 0.14 6.90
CA GLN A 26 -0.52 -0.29 8.21
C GLN A 26 -0.21 -1.75 8.57
N GLY A 27 0.46 -2.50 7.68
CA GLY A 27 0.79 -3.91 7.93
C GLY A 27 2.08 -4.12 8.73
N THR A 28 2.12 -5.19 9.53
CA THR A 28 3.35 -5.68 10.15
C THR A 28 4.15 -6.52 9.14
N PHE A 29 5.46 -6.56 9.34
CA PHE A 29 6.36 -7.33 8.49
C PHE A 29 6.66 -8.70 9.08
N HIS A 30 6.48 -9.74 8.27
CA HIS A 30 6.70 -11.14 8.63
C HIS A 30 7.64 -11.79 7.62
N TYR A 31 8.63 -12.53 8.10
CA TYR A 31 9.79 -12.95 7.32
C TYR A 31 9.79 -14.46 7.09
N LEU A 32 10.01 -14.88 5.85
CA LEU A 32 10.17 -16.27 5.45
C LEU A 32 11.57 -16.46 4.86
N GLY A 33 12.34 -17.35 5.49
CA GLY A 33 13.71 -17.67 5.12
C GLY A 33 14.68 -17.50 6.30
N SER A 34 15.91 -18.01 6.13
CA SER A 34 16.96 -18.05 7.16
C SER A 34 18.33 -17.61 6.65
N ASP A 35 18.38 -16.95 5.48
CA ASP A 35 19.61 -16.39 4.87
C ASP A 35 20.77 -17.39 4.70
N THR A 36 20.46 -18.67 4.51
CA THR A 36 21.47 -19.75 4.46
C THR A 36 22.22 -19.81 3.13
N LEU A 37 21.67 -19.22 2.06
CA LEU A 37 22.17 -19.33 0.69
C LEU A 37 22.09 -17.98 -0.03
N LYS A 38 22.85 -17.86 -1.12
CA LYS A 38 22.77 -16.75 -2.08
C LYS A 38 22.86 -17.31 -3.50
N ASN A 39 22.14 -16.70 -4.45
CA ASN A 39 22.45 -16.91 -5.86
C ASN A 39 23.69 -16.06 -6.23
N THR A 40 24.02 -15.98 -7.52
CA THR A 40 25.05 -15.09 -8.04
C THR A 40 24.46 -14.17 -9.09
N ALA A 41 25.29 -13.22 -9.56
CA ALA A 41 24.93 -12.29 -10.63
C ALA A 41 24.56 -12.96 -11.96
N THR A 42 24.78 -14.27 -12.13
CA THR A 42 24.51 -15.03 -13.36
C THR A 42 23.77 -16.35 -13.12
N THR A 43 23.58 -16.77 -11.86
CA THR A 43 22.86 -18.00 -11.54
C THR A 43 21.40 -17.73 -11.17
N TYR A 44 20.59 -18.74 -11.43
CA TYR A 44 19.16 -18.78 -11.14
C TYR A 44 18.92 -19.84 -10.06
N PRO A 45 17.86 -19.74 -9.24
CA PRO A 45 16.76 -18.78 -9.38
C PRO A 45 17.14 -17.34 -8.99
N SER A 46 16.51 -16.37 -9.65
CA SER A 46 16.58 -14.95 -9.33
C SER A 46 15.30 -14.28 -9.82
N ILE A 47 14.66 -13.50 -8.96
CA ILE A 47 13.39 -12.82 -9.27
C ILE A 47 13.65 -11.62 -10.15
N TYR A 48 14.73 -10.90 -9.84
CA TYR A 48 15.25 -9.78 -10.60
C TYR A 48 16.41 -10.27 -11.50
N GLY A 49 16.21 -11.44 -12.13
CA GLY A 49 17.20 -12.10 -12.96
C GLY A 49 17.21 -11.57 -14.39
N ASN A 50 18.09 -10.61 -14.71
CA ASN A 50 18.14 -9.96 -16.03
C ASN A 50 19.30 -10.42 -16.94
N ASP A 51 20.09 -11.43 -16.51
CA ASP A 51 21.17 -12.01 -17.34
C ASP A 51 20.67 -12.68 -18.64
N TRP A 52 19.35 -12.82 -18.76
CA TRP A 52 18.66 -13.37 -19.93
C TRP A 52 17.56 -12.45 -20.46
N LEU A 53 17.61 -11.13 -20.21
CA LEU A 53 16.57 -10.13 -20.53
C LEU A 53 15.25 -10.28 -19.77
N GLY A 54 14.85 -11.48 -19.38
CA GLY A 54 13.67 -11.64 -18.57
C GLY A 54 13.57 -13.01 -17.95
N VAL A 55 12.83 -13.05 -16.85
CA VAL A 55 12.53 -14.26 -16.12
C VAL A 55 11.08 -14.25 -15.65
N LYS A 56 10.42 -15.39 -15.82
CA LYS A 56 9.16 -15.74 -15.17
C LYS A 56 9.49 -16.71 -14.06
N ASN A 57 9.01 -16.47 -12.85
CA ASN A 57 9.15 -17.39 -11.72
C ASN A 57 7.76 -17.70 -11.16
N GLN A 58 7.58 -18.91 -10.65
CA GLN A 58 6.42 -19.27 -9.84
C GLN A 58 6.90 -19.97 -8.56
N PHE A 59 6.46 -19.46 -7.42
CA PHE A 59 6.82 -19.91 -6.08
C PHE A 59 5.61 -20.52 -5.40
N LEU A 60 5.84 -21.55 -4.61
CA LEU A 60 4.88 -22.11 -3.67
C LEU A 60 5.27 -21.73 -2.24
N ILE A 61 4.36 -21.09 -1.53
CA ILE A 61 4.49 -20.76 -0.11
C ILE A 61 3.51 -21.63 0.67
N LYS A 62 3.98 -22.47 1.58
CA LYS A 62 3.06 -23.27 2.39
C LYS A 62 2.41 -22.41 3.47
N ALA A 63 1.17 -22.74 3.80
CA ALA A 63 0.43 -22.17 4.91
C ALA A 63 1.22 -22.28 6.23
N SER A 64 1.88 -23.42 6.45
CA SER A 64 2.72 -23.66 7.63
C SER A 64 3.87 -22.66 7.75
N GLU A 65 4.41 -22.16 6.63
CA GLU A 65 5.51 -21.18 6.63
C GLU A 65 4.99 -19.79 7.02
N LEU A 66 3.83 -19.40 6.50
CA LEU A 66 3.16 -18.16 6.88
C LEU A 66 2.77 -18.19 8.37
N GLN A 67 2.16 -19.29 8.83
CA GLN A 67 1.81 -19.49 10.25
C GLN A 67 3.03 -19.43 11.16
N ALA A 68 4.13 -20.10 10.78
CA ALA A 68 5.37 -20.08 11.56
C ALA A 68 6.00 -18.67 11.64
N SER A 69 5.78 -17.84 10.62
CA SER A 69 6.19 -16.42 10.64
C SER A 69 5.30 -15.53 11.52
N GLY A 70 4.20 -16.07 12.06
CA GLY A 70 3.23 -15.36 12.90
C GLY A 70 2.02 -14.78 12.16
N ILE A 71 1.86 -15.09 10.87
CA ILE A 71 0.70 -14.67 10.09
C ILE A 71 -0.47 -15.63 10.36
N SER A 72 -1.65 -15.09 10.65
CA SER A 72 -2.91 -15.84 10.65
C SER A 72 -3.77 -15.47 9.44
N ALA A 73 -4.95 -16.09 9.29
CA ALA A 73 -5.95 -15.66 8.33
C ALA A 73 -6.13 -14.13 8.40
N GLY A 74 -6.18 -13.46 7.25
CA GLY A 74 -6.16 -12.00 7.18
C GLY A 74 -5.70 -11.45 5.84
N ILE A 75 -5.40 -10.15 5.80
CA ILE A 75 -5.09 -9.45 4.57
C ILE A 75 -3.58 -9.30 4.40
N ILE A 76 -3.07 -9.69 3.23
CA ILE A 76 -1.71 -9.40 2.79
C ILE A 76 -1.78 -8.18 1.85
N THR A 77 -1.01 -7.15 2.17
CA THR A 77 -1.01 -5.86 1.45
C THR A 77 0.26 -5.62 0.65
N GLY A 78 1.22 -6.55 0.71
CA GLY A 78 2.44 -6.46 -0.08
C GLY A 78 3.41 -7.57 0.25
N ILE A 79 4.42 -7.70 -0.61
CA ILE A 79 5.57 -8.59 -0.38
C ILE A 79 6.87 -7.87 -0.72
N ALA A 80 7.96 -8.30 -0.11
CA ALA A 80 9.30 -7.85 -0.46
C ALA A 80 10.21 -9.06 -0.64
N PHE A 81 11.25 -8.87 -1.44
CA PHE A 81 12.30 -9.85 -1.63
C PHE A 81 13.64 -9.31 -1.13
N ASP A 82 14.45 -10.16 -0.51
CA ASP A 82 15.72 -9.77 0.11
C ASP A 82 16.88 -9.79 -0.88
N ILE A 83 17.39 -8.60 -1.22
CA ILE A 83 18.52 -8.40 -2.13
C ILE A 83 19.80 -8.15 -1.32
N ALA A 84 20.75 -9.07 -1.42
CA ALA A 84 22.03 -8.98 -0.74
C ALA A 84 23.01 -7.99 -1.39
N SER A 85 23.08 -7.95 -2.73
CA SER A 85 23.97 -7.03 -3.45
C SER A 85 23.61 -6.91 -4.91
N LYS A 86 24.13 -5.84 -5.53
CA LYS A 86 24.16 -5.58 -6.98
C LYS A 86 22.79 -5.65 -7.65
N THR A 87 22.24 -4.49 -7.99
CA THR A 87 20.97 -4.39 -8.70
C THR A 87 21.21 -4.40 -10.21
N GLY A 88 20.27 -4.97 -10.96
CA GLY A 88 20.30 -4.95 -12.42
C GLY A 88 19.98 -3.56 -12.97
N ASN A 89 19.68 -3.48 -14.27
CA ASN A 89 18.95 -2.33 -14.81
C ASN A 89 17.49 -2.38 -14.34
N ASP A 90 16.76 -1.28 -14.52
CA ASP A 90 15.32 -1.23 -14.30
C ASP A 90 14.61 -2.38 -15.03
N LEU A 91 13.57 -2.91 -14.39
CA LEU A 91 12.77 -4.04 -14.87
C LEU A 91 11.53 -3.51 -15.58
N ASP A 92 11.49 -3.68 -16.89
CA ASP A 92 10.38 -3.31 -17.75
C ASP A 92 9.21 -4.29 -17.57
N GLY A 93 8.07 -3.75 -17.16
CA GLY A 93 6.82 -4.51 -17.02
C GLY A 93 6.88 -5.57 -15.92
N PHE A 94 7.61 -5.30 -14.83
CA PHE A 94 7.62 -6.18 -13.68
C PHE A 94 6.23 -6.29 -13.07
N GLU A 95 5.75 -7.52 -12.93
CA GLU A 95 4.44 -7.84 -12.37
C GLU A 95 4.53 -8.92 -11.30
N ILE A 96 3.63 -8.84 -10.32
CA ILE A 96 3.42 -9.88 -9.32
C ILE A 96 1.95 -10.31 -9.38
N GLN A 97 1.75 -11.61 -9.56
CA GLN A 97 0.45 -12.24 -9.55
C GLN A 97 0.39 -13.32 -8.48
N MET A 98 -0.76 -13.51 -7.86
CA MET A 98 -0.90 -14.48 -6.77
C MET A 98 -2.24 -15.18 -6.81
N LYS A 99 -2.30 -16.32 -6.13
CA LYS A 99 -3.54 -17.05 -5.81
C LYS A 99 -3.32 -18.04 -4.67
N SER A 100 -4.42 -18.53 -4.10
CA SER A 100 -4.40 -19.68 -3.20
C SER A 100 -4.30 -21.00 -3.98
N THR A 101 -3.71 -22.02 -3.36
CA THR A 101 -3.63 -23.40 -3.87
C THR A 101 -3.64 -24.42 -2.73
N SER A 102 -3.95 -25.67 -3.04
CA SER A 102 -3.75 -26.83 -2.16
C SER A 102 -2.43 -27.57 -2.39
N ASP A 103 -1.66 -27.18 -3.43
CA ASP A 103 -0.44 -27.87 -3.83
C ASP A 103 0.61 -27.89 -2.73
N GLN A 104 1.25 -29.04 -2.52
CA GLN A 104 2.29 -29.21 -1.48
C GLN A 104 3.71 -29.09 -2.03
N SER A 105 3.85 -29.07 -3.35
CA SER A 105 5.10 -28.90 -4.08
C SER A 105 4.79 -28.42 -5.49
N ILE A 106 5.74 -27.76 -6.16
CA ILE A 106 5.57 -27.25 -7.51
C ILE A 106 6.57 -27.89 -8.48
N SER A 107 6.06 -28.42 -9.60
CA SER A 107 6.87 -28.93 -10.71
C SER A 107 6.32 -28.55 -12.09
N THR A 108 5.16 -27.91 -12.14
CA THR A 108 4.46 -27.48 -13.35
C THR A 108 3.87 -26.09 -13.13
N TRP A 109 3.71 -25.31 -14.20
CA TRP A 109 3.06 -24.01 -14.11
C TRP A 109 1.58 -24.15 -13.75
N ASP A 110 1.14 -23.36 -12.78
CA ASP A 110 -0.26 -23.23 -12.42
C ASP A 110 -0.76 -21.80 -12.71
N ASN A 111 -1.02 -21.54 -13.99
CA ASN A 111 -1.38 -20.19 -14.48
C ASN A 111 -2.87 -19.84 -14.32
N ASN A 112 -3.72 -20.79 -13.90
CA ASN A 112 -5.17 -20.58 -13.87
C ASN A 112 -5.55 -19.66 -12.70
N ASN A 113 -6.45 -18.71 -12.93
CA ASN A 113 -7.00 -17.83 -11.87
C ASN A 113 -5.94 -17.03 -11.09
N LEU A 114 -4.79 -16.74 -11.70
CA LEU A 114 -3.83 -15.78 -11.14
C LEU A 114 -4.43 -14.37 -11.20
N VAL A 115 -4.29 -13.62 -10.11
CA VAL A 115 -4.71 -12.22 -10.02
C VAL A 115 -3.47 -11.34 -9.88
N THR A 116 -3.39 -10.25 -10.63
CA THR A 116 -2.29 -9.28 -10.54
C THR A 116 -2.49 -8.36 -9.34
N TYR A 117 -1.48 -8.31 -8.46
CA TYR A 117 -1.48 -7.50 -7.24
C TYR A 117 -0.47 -6.35 -7.30
N PHE A 118 0.57 -6.47 -8.13
CA PHE A 118 1.54 -5.40 -8.40
C PHE A 118 1.88 -5.37 -9.89
N GLY A 119 2.07 -4.16 -10.43
CA GLY A 119 2.41 -3.96 -11.85
C GLY A 119 1.29 -4.41 -12.81
N PRO A 120 1.61 -4.67 -14.09
CA PRO A 120 2.92 -4.51 -14.70
C PRO A 120 3.38 -3.05 -14.71
N SER A 121 4.60 -2.78 -14.25
CA SER A 121 5.18 -1.44 -14.22
C SER A 121 6.69 -1.47 -14.33
N LEU A 122 7.30 -0.32 -14.67
CA LEU A 122 8.74 -0.16 -14.53
C LEU A 122 9.11 -0.26 -13.05
N TYR A 123 10.15 -1.03 -12.72
CA TYR A 123 10.60 -1.21 -11.34
C TYR A 123 12.13 -1.19 -11.23
N THR A 124 12.64 -0.39 -10.29
CA THR A 124 14.06 -0.38 -9.93
C THR A 124 14.22 -1.13 -8.61
N ASP A 125 14.97 -2.23 -8.62
CA ASP A 125 15.25 -3.01 -7.43
C ASP A 125 16.23 -2.29 -6.48
N GLN A 126 16.12 -2.57 -5.18
CA GLN A 126 16.95 -1.93 -4.15
C GLN A 126 17.55 -2.95 -3.19
N VAL A 127 18.83 -2.75 -2.84
CA VAL A 127 19.52 -3.59 -1.85
C VAL A 127 18.76 -3.57 -0.50
N GLY A 128 18.64 -4.75 0.11
CA GLY A 128 17.79 -5.00 1.26
C GLY A 128 16.40 -5.50 0.84
N TRP A 129 15.39 -5.18 1.65
CA TRP A 129 14.02 -5.60 1.40
C TRP A 129 13.35 -4.75 0.32
N SER A 130 13.44 -5.20 -0.93
CA SER A 130 12.84 -4.56 -2.10
C SER A 130 11.32 -4.75 -2.07
N GLN A 131 10.60 -3.75 -1.56
CA GLN A 131 9.16 -3.80 -1.27
C GLN A 131 8.28 -3.59 -2.50
N HIS A 132 7.17 -4.34 -2.54
CA HIS A 132 6.08 -4.25 -3.51
C HIS A 132 4.75 -4.18 -2.77
N ASP A 133 4.20 -2.98 -2.65
CA ASP A 133 2.87 -2.78 -2.07
C ASP A 133 1.79 -3.07 -3.11
N PHE A 134 0.77 -3.83 -2.72
CA PHE A 134 -0.28 -4.25 -3.63
C PHE A 134 -1.27 -3.14 -3.91
N THR A 135 -1.73 -3.07 -5.15
CA THR A 135 -2.81 -2.16 -5.57
C THR A 135 -4.17 -2.61 -5.02
N THR A 136 -4.32 -3.91 -4.80
CA THR A 136 -5.48 -4.51 -4.14
C THR A 136 -5.01 -5.51 -3.07
N PRO A 137 -5.70 -5.61 -1.93
CA PRO A 137 -5.31 -6.57 -0.90
C PRO A 137 -5.55 -8.03 -1.34
N PHE A 138 -4.65 -8.94 -0.94
CA PHE A 138 -4.85 -10.38 -1.05
C PHE A 138 -5.40 -10.92 0.27
N TYR A 139 -6.61 -11.48 0.26
CA TYR A 139 -7.17 -12.15 1.44
C TYR A 139 -6.64 -13.59 1.53
N TRP A 140 -5.94 -13.90 2.61
CA TRP A 140 -5.48 -15.24 2.91
C TRP A 140 -6.37 -15.89 3.97
N ASP A 141 -6.81 -17.12 3.69
CA ASP A 141 -7.75 -17.88 4.51
C ASP A 141 -7.10 -18.51 5.76
N GLY A 142 -5.77 -18.43 5.89
CA GLY A 142 -5.02 -19.02 7.00
C GLY A 142 -4.69 -20.50 6.84
N SER A 143 -5.12 -21.16 5.76
CA SER A 143 -4.97 -22.62 5.57
C SER A 143 -4.47 -23.04 4.18
N SER A 144 -4.82 -22.29 3.14
CA SER A 144 -4.36 -22.56 1.78
C SER A 144 -2.89 -22.19 1.63
N ASN A 145 -2.19 -22.93 0.79
CA ASN A 145 -0.87 -22.51 0.32
C ASN A 145 -1.05 -21.38 -0.70
N ILE A 146 0.02 -20.64 -0.98
CA ILE A 146 -0.02 -19.51 -1.91
C ILE A 146 0.92 -19.78 -3.08
N ILE A 147 0.42 -19.58 -4.29
CA ILE A 147 1.24 -19.42 -5.48
C ILE A 147 1.51 -17.94 -5.67
N ILE A 148 2.79 -17.60 -5.84
CA ILE A 148 3.24 -16.26 -6.24
C ILE A 148 3.92 -16.42 -7.59
N GLN A 149 3.60 -15.57 -8.55
CA GLN A 149 4.24 -15.49 -9.85
C GLN A 149 4.83 -14.10 -10.04
N THR A 150 6.08 -14.04 -10.48
CA THR A 150 6.71 -12.79 -10.89
C THR A 150 7.11 -12.89 -12.35
N CYS A 151 6.96 -11.83 -13.12
CA CYS A 151 7.51 -11.79 -14.48
C CYS A 151 7.96 -10.39 -14.87
N PHE A 152 8.97 -10.31 -15.74
CA PHE A 152 9.35 -9.12 -16.49
C PHE A 152 10.07 -9.50 -17.79
N PHE A 153 10.24 -8.53 -18.70
CA PHE A 153 11.09 -8.70 -19.88
C PHE A 153 11.66 -7.37 -20.37
N ASN A 154 12.97 -7.22 -20.26
CA ASN A 154 13.74 -6.06 -20.64
C ASN A 154 14.19 -6.10 -22.10
N SER A 155 14.53 -4.93 -22.61
CA SER A 155 15.19 -4.76 -23.91
C SER A 155 16.72 -4.77 -23.84
N VAL A 156 17.29 -4.63 -22.63
CA VAL A 156 18.74 -4.54 -22.40
C VAL A 156 19.20 -5.55 -21.34
N LEU A 157 20.25 -6.31 -21.66
CA LEU A 157 20.85 -7.28 -20.75
C LEU A 157 21.49 -6.57 -19.56
N SER A 158 21.27 -7.10 -18.37
CA SER A 158 22.04 -6.74 -17.18
C SER A 158 22.30 -7.99 -16.36
N GLN A 159 23.00 -7.85 -15.24
CA GLN A 159 23.18 -8.98 -14.33
C GLN A 159 21.97 -9.19 -13.43
N ASN A 160 21.87 -10.39 -12.87
CA ASN A 160 20.87 -10.73 -11.87
C ASN A 160 21.14 -9.97 -10.57
N ALA A 161 20.09 -9.62 -9.84
CA ALA A 161 20.23 -9.28 -8.43
C ALA A 161 20.72 -10.50 -7.63
N VAL A 162 21.67 -10.26 -6.72
CA VAL A 162 22.09 -11.27 -5.75
C VAL A 162 21.14 -11.21 -4.57
N MET A 163 20.38 -12.27 -4.37
CA MET A 163 19.32 -12.40 -3.38
C MET A 163 19.74 -13.36 -2.26
N ASN A 164 19.34 -13.05 -1.03
CA ASN A 164 19.40 -14.03 0.05
C ASN A 164 18.30 -15.07 -0.17
N MET A 165 18.67 -16.34 -0.03
CA MET A 165 17.81 -17.47 -0.31
C MET A 165 17.83 -18.48 0.82
N THR A 166 16.80 -19.32 0.83
CA THR A 166 16.66 -20.43 1.76
C THR A 166 16.32 -21.70 0.97
N ASP A 167 16.87 -22.83 1.40
CA ASP A 167 16.45 -24.15 0.92
C ASP A 167 15.33 -24.66 1.83
N TYR A 168 14.19 -24.97 1.22
CA TYR A 168 13.00 -25.39 1.94
C TYR A 168 12.85 -26.92 1.95
N GLY A 169 13.74 -27.66 1.27
CA GLY A 169 13.74 -29.12 1.25
C GLY A 169 12.59 -29.76 0.44
N TYR A 170 11.82 -28.96 -0.31
CA TYR A 170 10.78 -29.42 -1.23
C TYR A 170 10.78 -28.54 -2.48
N ASN A 171 10.29 -29.03 -3.64
CA ASN A 171 10.25 -28.17 -4.83
C ASN A 171 9.29 -27.01 -4.58
N THR A 172 9.84 -25.81 -4.50
CA THR A 172 9.17 -24.58 -4.05
C THR A 172 9.20 -23.49 -5.13
N LEU A 173 10.07 -23.62 -6.14
CA LEU A 173 10.21 -22.63 -7.20
C LEU A 173 10.40 -23.32 -8.55
N ILE A 174 9.69 -22.83 -9.57
CA ILE A 174 10.01 -23.09 -10.98
C ILE A 174 10.28 -21.76 -11.68
N TYR A 175 11.13 -21.79 -12.71
CA TYR A 175 11.43 -20.58 -13.46
C TYR A 175 11.63 -20.83 -14.95
N ARG A 176 11.46 -19.75 -15.71
CA ARG A 176 11.71 -19.65 -17.15
C ARG A 176 12.46 -18.35 -17.43
N ARG A 177 13.70 -18.47 -17.88
CA ARG A 177 14.53 -17.35 -18.36
C ARG A 177 14.63 -17.37 -19.88
N ARG A 178 14.56 -16.22 -20.54
CA ARG A 178 14.56 -16.17 -22.01
C ARG A 178 14.94 -14.79 -22.55
N SER A 179 15.89 -14.76 -23.49
CA SER A 179 16.36 -13.53 -24.15
C SER A 179 15.74 -13.26 -25.52
N SER A 180 15.11 -14.25 -26.16
CA SER A 180 14.55 -14.05 -27.51
C SER A 180 13.16 -13.39 -27.52
N SER A 181 12.43 -13.46 -26.40
CA SER A 181 11.08 -12.92 -26.23
C SER A 181 10.68 -12.98 -24.76
N SER A 182 9.60 -12.28 -24.40
CA SER A 182 9.03 -12.33 -23.04
C SER A 182 8.80 -13.77 -22.55
N PRO A 183 9.24 -14.12 -21.32
CA PRO A 183 8.98 -15.40 -20.71
C PRO A 183 7.58 -15.50 -20.08
N CYS A 184 6.84 -14.40 -19.90
CA CYS A 184 5.59 -14.36 -19.12
C CYS A 184 4.49 -15.29 -19.67
N ASN A 185 4.43 -15.40 -21.00
CA ASN A 185 3.47 -16.27 -21.70
C ASN A 185 4.02 -17.68 -22.00
N SER A 186 5.22 -18.02 -21.50
CA SER A 186 5.84 -19.33 -21.74
C SER A 186 5.56 -20.29 -20.58
N ASN A 187 5.30 -21.55 -20.94
CA ASN A 187 5.15 -22.66 -19.99
C ASN A 187 6.34 -23.64 -20.03
N TRP A 188 7.40 -23.31 -20.76
CA TRP A 188 8.61 -24.15 -20.71
C TRP A 188 9.39 -23.88 -19.42
N ILE A 189 9.90 -24.93 -18.78
CA ILE A 189 10.58 -24.84 -17.49
C ILE A 189 12.08 -24.96 -17.71
N ASN A 190 12.84 -23.99 -17.22
CA ASN A 190 14.29 -24.05 -17.18
C ASN A 190 14.80 -24.87 -15.99
N GLY A 191 14.15 -24.76 -14.85
CA GLY A 191 14.56 -25.41 -13.62
C GLY A 191 13.42 -25.51 -12.61
N VAL A 192 13.52 -26.54 -11.78
CA VAL A 192 12.68 -26.80 -10.62
C VAL A 192 13.60 -26.82 -9.41
N GLU A 193 13.34 -26.00 -8.41
CA GLU A 193 14.27 -25.68 -7.34
C GLU A 193 13.64 -25.90 -5.96
N THR A 194 14.45 -26.41 -5.03
CA THR A 194 14.09 -26.49 -3.59
C THR A 194 14.45 -25.22 -2.83
N LYS A 195 15.22 -24.34 -3.46
CA LYS A 195 15.67 -23.05 -2.95
C LYS A 195 14.91 -21.91 -3.61
N ARG A 196 14.54 -20.91 -2.81
CA ARG A 196 13.91 -19.66 -3.30
C ARG A 196 14.39 -18.45 -2.50
N PRO A 197 14.28 -17.23 -3.05
CA PRO A 197 14.57 -16.01 -2.31
C PRO A 197 13.73 -15.85 -1.07
N ASN A 198 14.31 -15.19 -0.07
CA ASN A 198 13.63 -14.87 1.17
C ASN A 198 12.56 -13.81 0.89
N ILE A 199 11.40 -13.99 1.53
CA ILE A 199 10.21 -13.17 1.27
C ILE A 199 9.77 -12.57 2.59
N ARG A 200 9.47 -11.27 2.56
CA ARG A 200 8.81 -10.59 3.66
C ARG A 200 7.39 -10.24 3.24
N PHE A 201 6.41 -10.69 4.00
CA PHE A 201 5.01 -10.34 3.81
C PHE A 201 4.69 -9.11 4.66
N LYS A 202 3.91 -8.21 4.06
CA LYS A 202 3.24 -7.12 4.76
C LYS A 202 1.81 -7.59 5.02
N TRP A 203 1.49 -7.82 6.28
CA TRP A 203 0.23 -8.41 6.71
C TRP A 203 -0.52 -7.48 7.65
N LEU A 204 -1.82 -7.31 7.42
CA LEU A 204 -2.71 -6.58 8.30
C LEU A 204 -3.39 -7.57 9.24
N ASN A 205 -3.12 -7.43 10.54
CA ASN A 205 -3.75 -8.26 11.55
C ASN A 205 -5.25 -7.92 11.65
N PRO A 206 -6.17 -8.84 11.31
CA PRO A 206 -7.61 -8.56 11.40
C PRO A 206 -8.09 -8.42 12.85
N ASN A 207 -7.31 -8.90 13.82
CA ASN A 207 -7.61 -8.88 15.25
C ASN A 207 -6.83 -7.78 15.97
N SER A 208 -6.75 -6.59 15.37
CA SER A 208 -6.07 -5.44 15.96
C SER A 208 -7.06 -4.31 16.23
N PRO A 209 -6.83 -3.49 17.29
CA PRO A 209 -7.62 -2.29 17.49
C PRO A 209 -7.49 -1.36 16.26
N PRO A 210 -8.44 -0.44 16.05
CA PRO A 210 -8.36 0.51 14.96
C PRO A 210 -7.05 1.31 14.97
N ILE A 211 -6.59 1.77 13.81
CA ILE A 211 -5.59 2.84 13.73
C ILE A 211 -6.38 4.07 13.32
N THR A 212 -6.62 4.97 14.28
CA THR A 212 -7.51 6.10 14.09
C THR A 212 -6.89 7.12 13.16
N ASN A 213 -7.60 7.47 12.10
CA ASN A 213 -7.18 8.51 11.18
C ASN A 213 -8.36 9.19 10.51
N PHE A 214 -8.16 10.42 10.06
CA PHE A 214 -9.19 11.16 9.35
C PHE A 214 -8.66 12.29 8.49
N SER A 215 -9.53 12.77 7.60
CA SER A 215 -9.32 13.99 6.82
C SER A 215 -10.55 14.89 6.89
N VAL A 216 -10.39 16.12 6.41
CA VAL A 216 -11.46 17.11 6.27
C VAL A 216 -11.42 17.70 4.87
N ASP A 217 -12.55 18.21 4.37
CA ASP A 217 -12.62 18.83 3.05
C ASP A 217 -11.80 20.13 2.95
N ASN A 218 -12.02 21.08 3.87
CA ASN A 218 -11.28 22.33 3.93
C ASN A 218 -11.08 22.77 5.39
N PRO A 219 -9.84 22.82 5.90
CA PRO A 219 -9.58 23.17 7.29
C PRO A 219 -9.88 24.64 7.63
N VAL A 220 -10.12 25.52 6.65
CA VAL A 220 -10.45 26.93 6.89
C VAL A 220 -11.83 27.27 6.33
N SER A 221 -12.76 27.68 7.19
CA SER A 221 -14.15 27.97 6.80
C SER A 221 -14.60 29.40 7.16
N CYS A 222 -15.36 30.03 6.27
CA CYS A 222 -16.01 31.32 6.51
C CYS A 222 -17.51 31.21 6.78
N ASN A 223 -18.09 30.02 6.60
CA ASN A 223 -19.52 29.74 6.87
C ASN A 223 -19.73 28.79 8.06
N GLY A 224 -18.65 28.22 8.61
CA GLY A 224 -18.66 27.33 9.75
C GLY A 224 -18.93 25.85 9.42
N THR A 225 -19.29 25.51 8.18
CA THR A 225 -19.54 24.10 7.80
C THR A 225 -18.24 23.41 7.40
N ILE A 226 -17.98 22.24 7.98
CA ILE A 226 -16.84 21.36 7.69
C ILE A 226 -17.34 19.93 7.51
N ASN A 227 -16.83 19.23 6.48
CA ASN A 227 -17.07 17.80 6.29
C ASN A 227 -15.87 17.00 6.80
N PHE A 228 -16.13 16.00 7.62
CA PHE A 228 -15.13 15.08 8.15
C PHE A 228 -15.25 13.71 7.47
N PHE A 229 -14.12 13.10 7.17
CA PHE A 229 -14.04 11.79 6.54
C PHE A 229 -13.17 10.85 7.37
N ASP A 230 -13.74 9.75 7.83
CA ASP A 230 -12.98 8.69 8.48
C ASP A 230 -12.00 8.05 7.49
N GLN A 231 -10.78 7.80 7.98
CA GLN A 231 -9.73 7.10 7.25
C GLN A 231 -9.08 6.03 8.16
N SER A 232 -9.80 5.64 9.21
CA SER A 232 -9.29 4.72 10.22
C SER A 232 -9.19 3.30 9.68
N ALA A 233 -8.18 2.56 10.17
CA ALA A 233 -7.90 1.20 9.73
C ALA A 233 -8.44 0.14 10.70
N ASN A 234 -8.24 -1.13 10.35
CA ASN A 234 -8.63 -2.31 11.14
C ASN A 234 -10.12 -2.37 11.44
N SER A 235 -10.95 -2.00 10.47
CA SER A 235 -12.42 -2.15 10.50
C SER A 235 -13.04 -1.59 11.79
N PRO A 236 -12.97 -0.26 12.01
CA PRO A 236 -13.69 0.37 13.10
C PRO A 236 -15.20 0.06 12.99
N SER A 237 -15.83 -0.24 14.13
CA SER A 237 -17.28 -0.47 14.23
C SER A 237 -18.01 0.66 14.95
N SER A 238 -17.28 1.64 15.47
CA SER A 238 -17.84 2.81 16.15
C SER A 238 -16.87 3.99 16.12
N TRP A 239 -17.42 5.20 16.01
CA TRP A 239 -16.69 6.47 15.97
C TRP A 239 -17.20 7.39 17.07
N LEU A 240 -16.32 8.21 17.62
CA LEU A 240 -16.66 9.30 18.52
C LEU A 240 -15.77 10.51 18.21
N TRP A 241 -16.39 11.50 17.60
CA TRP A 241 -15.78 12.77 17.23
C TRP A 241 -16.00 13.81 18.32
N TYR A 242 -14.97 14.58 18.63
CA TYR A 242 -15.08 15.82 19.38
C TYR A 242 -14.55 16.96 18.51
N PHE A 243 -15.40 17.96 18.28
CA PHE A 243 -15.12 19.04 17.33
C PHE A 243 -14.39 20.23 17.95
N GLY A 244 -14.06 20.18 19.24
CA GLY A 244 -13.33 21.23 19.96
C GLY A 244 -14.17 22.42 20.42
N ASP A 245 -15.48 22.43 20.12
CA ASP A 245 -16.43 23.48 20.50
C ASP A 245 -17.44 23.03 21.59
N GLY A 246 -17.21 21.85 22.18
CA GLY A 246 -18.08 21.22 23.17
C GLY A 246 -19.12 20.26 22.58
N THR A 247 -19.21 20.16 21.25
CA THR A 247 -20.11 19.21 20.58
C THR A 247 -19.37 17.94 20.11
N SER A 248 -20.14 16.89 19.79
CA SER A 248 -19.62 15.57 19.38
C SER A 248 -20.54 14.87 18.38
N SER A 249 -20.02 13.83 17.72
CA SER A 249 -20.79 12.98 16.79
C SER A 249 -20.32 11.52 16.84
N ASN A 250 -21.25 10.59 16.57
CA ASN A 250 -20.96 9.16 16.45
C ASN A 250 -21.06 8.64 15.01
N LEU A 251 -21.26 9.54 14.04
CA LEU A 251 -21.27 9.18 12.62
C LEU A 251 -19.84 8.90 12.14
N GLU A 252 -19.68 7.98 11.19
CA GLU A 252 -18.41 7.70 10.53
C GLU A 252 -17.88 8.95 9.80
N ASN A 253 -18.72 9.57 8.96
CA ASN A 253 -18.39 10.78 8.18
C ASN A 253 -19.35 11.94 8.53
N PRO A 254 -19.15 12.65 9.65
CA PRO A 254 -20.06 13.72 10.06
C PRO A 254 -19.85 15.01 9.27
N VAL A 255 -20.94 15.78 9.14
CA VAL A 255 -20.90 17.19 8.77
C VAL A 255 -21.12 18.01 10.04
N HIS A 256 -20.23 18.95 10.34
CA HIS A 256 -20.34 19.80 11.53
C HIS A 256 -20.46 21.27 11.17
N ASN A 257 -21.24 22.01 11.96
CA ASN A 257 -21.48 23.44 11.78
C ASN A 257 -21.02 24.21 13.02
N TYR A 258 -19.90 24.92 12.88
CA TYR A 258 -19.37 25.81 13.91
C TYR A 258 -20.16 27.13 13.94
N THR A 259 -20.60 27.52 15.14
CA THR A 259 -21.35 28.77 15.35
C THR A 259 -20.49 29.92 15.88
N SER A 260 -19.20 29.69 16.09
CA SER A 260 -18.24 30.69 16.58
C SER A 260 -16.95 30.71 15.75
N THR A 261 -16.36 31.89 15.67
CA THR A 261 -15.02 32.09 15.08
C THR A 261 -13.95 31.60 16.06
N GLY A 262 -12.95 30.88 15.56
CA GLY A 262 -11.88 30.34 16.39
C GLY A 262 -11.08 29.23 15.72
N ASN A 263 -10.09 28.72 16.46
CA ASN A 263 -9.34 27.53 16.09
C ASN A 263 -9.83 26.35 16.94
N PHE A 264 -10.11 25.23 16.29
CA PHE A 264 -10.68 24.06 16.94
C PHE A 264 -9.76 22.85 16.83
N THR A 265 -9.56 22.17 17.95
CA THR A 265 -8.82 20.92 18.04
C THR A 265 -9.79 19.76 17.85
N ILE A 266 -9.47 18.87 16.92
CA ILE A 266 -10.31 17.73 16.58
C ILE A 266 -9.75 16.48 17.23
N LYS A 267 -10.63 15.72 17.87
CA LYS A 267 -10.32 14.40 18.41
C LYS A 267 -11.27 13.38 17.81
N LEU A 268 -10.73 12.31 17.25
CA LEU A 268 -11.48 11.13 16.85
C LEU A 268 -11.06 9.96 17.73
N ILE A 269 -12.03 9.19 18.19
CA ILE A 269 -11.82 7.88 18.81
C ILE A 269 -12.54 6.86 17.95
N THR A 270 -11.81 5.85 17.46
CA THR A 270 -12.44 4.72 16.77
C THR A 270 -12.25 3.44 17.57
N SER A 271 -13.25 2.56 17.54
CA SER A 271 -13.22 1.29 18.28
C SER A 271 -13.76 0.13 17.45
N ASN A 272 -13.26 -1.06 17.73
CA ASN A 272 -13.78 -2.35 17.24
C ASN A 272 -13.79 -3.38 18.39
N SER A 273 -14.07 -4.65 18.10
CA SER A 273 -14.09 -5.72 19.12
C SER A 273 -12.73 -5.98 19.79
N PHE A 274 -11.64 -5.48 19.22
CA PHE A 274 -10.26 -5.71 19.67
C PHE A 274 -9.67 -4.51 20.43
N GLY A 275 -10.37 -3.37 20.48
CA GLY A 275 -9.99 -2.22 21.28
C GLY A 275 -10.33 -0.89 20.61
N SER A 276 -9.63 0.15 21.02
CA SER A 276 -9.84 1.52 20.55
C SER A 276 -8.52 2.22 20.32
N ASP A 277 -8.53 3.20 19.43
CA ASP A 277 -7.42 4.15 19.24
C ASP A 277 -7.95 5.58 19.21
N THR A 278 -7.06 6.56 19.32
CA THR A 278 -7.41 7.97 19.42
C THR A 278 -6.41 8.84 18.67
N LEU A 279 -6.93 9.69 17.77
CA LEU A 279 -6.15 10.73 17.10
C LEU A 279 -6.61 12.12 17.55
N ILE A 280 -5.66 12.99 17.89
CA ILE A 280 -5.90 14.39 18.23
C ILE A 280 -5.08 15.27 17.30
N LEU A 281 -5.75 16.13 16.54
CA LEU A 281 -5.13 17.16 15.69
C LEU A 281 -5.44 18.55 16.26
N ASN A 282 -4.42 19.17 16.84
CA ASN A 282 -4.53 20.47 17.51
C ASN A 282 -4.70 21.60 16.50
N ASN A 283 -5.67 22.49 16.76
CA ASN A 283 -5.96 23.67 15.93
C ASN A 283 -6.11 23.35 14.43
N LEU A 284 -6.69 22.18 14.10
CA LEU A 284 -6.83 21.73 12.72
C LEU A 284 -7.81 22.62 11.93
N ILE A 285 -8.92 23.02 12.56
CA ILE A 285 -9.97 23.80 11.91
C ILE A 285 -9.87 25.26 12.33
N GLN A 286 -9.89 26.16 11.37
CA GLN A 286 -10.01 27.60 11.57
C GLN A 286 -11.33 28.10 10.99
N VAL A 287 -12.19 28.66 11.83
CA VAL A 287 -13.46 29.26 11.40
C VAL A 287 -13.40 30.77 11.56
N ASN A 288 -13.75 31.50 10.50
CA ASN A 288 -13.81 32.95 10.45
C ASN A 288 -15.21 33.41 9.99
N LEU A 289 -16.19 33.37 10.89
CA LEU A 289 -17.56 33.82 10.59
C LEU A 289 -17.58 35.35 10.43
N THR A 290 -18.08 35.83 9.30
CA THR A 290 -18.31 37.27 9.10
C THR A 290 -19.63 37.65 9.75
N THR A 291 -19.59 38.36 10.88
CA THR A 291 -20.79 38.87 11.55
C THR A 291 -21.22 40.26 11.07
N THR A 292 -20.67 40.77 9.96
CA THR A 292 -21.04 42.11 9.46
C THR A 292 -22.45 42.08 8.84
N PRO A 293 -23.45 42.75 9.44
CA PRO A 293 -24.71 42.99 8.76
C PRO A 293 -24.45 43.83 7.50
N PRO A 294 -25.26 43.70 6.44
CA PRO A 294 -25.19 44.65 5.33
C PRO A 294 -25.37 46.06 5.88
N LEU A 295 -24.49 46.99 5.50
CA LEU A 295 -24.58 48.39 5.89
C LEU A 295 -25.97 48.91 5.46
N PRO A 296 -26.79 49.47 6.36
CA PRO A 296 -28.08 50.03 5.96
C PRO A 296 -27.86 51.13 4.92
N ALA A 297 -28.70 51.17 3.88
CA ALA A 297 -28.61 52.18 2.83
C ALA A 297 -28.69 53.58 3.46
N SER A 298 -27.63 54.37 3.32
CA SER A 298 -27.51 55.72 3.90
C SER A 298 -27.93 56.83 2.94
N CYS A 299 -28.79 56.53 1.96
CA CYS A 299 -29.29 57.54 1.03
C CYS A 299 -30.44 58.31 1.69
N THR A 300 -30.14 59.50 2.24
CA THR A 300 -31.16 60.52 2.50
C THR A 300 -31.47 61.26 1.19
N PRO A 301 -32.71 61.21 0.66
CA PRO A 301 -33.08 62.02 -0.49
C PRO A 301 -33.07 63.51 -0.08
N THR A 302 -32.40 64.33 -0.91
CA THR A 302 -32.39 65.80 -0.83
C THR A 302 -33.57 66.41 -1.55
#